data_AF-A0A136N4A2-F1
#
_entry.id   AF-A0A136N4A2-F1
#
_cell.length_a   1.000
_cell.length_b   1.000
_cell.length_c   1.000
_cell.angle_alpha   90.00
_cell.angle_beta   90.00
_cell.angle_gamma   90.00
#
_symmetry.space_group_name_H-M   'P 1'
#
loop_
_entity.id
_entity.type
_entity.pdbx_description
1 polymer ?
#
loop_
_entity_poly.entity_id
_entity_poly.type
_entity_poly.pdbx_seq_one_letter_code
_entity_poly.pdbx_strand_id
1 'polypeptide(L)'
;MGSAEKIFSNIAIGVFKGFVLEKVITLSNEDLNKINRILIIVRHQMGDFLCTLPMMLSLRKKFLSAEITLVSKSSAFAKEILNSCSNNPVDNIYYYEKGFENFVNTVKEIKDKNPELAVVPSPVDFSSTNHLIAYYSGAQYRAGVRSRDYEKNRIGYVLNIKSDFLWDTKKVHQIERSLDVIRQIGIEPEENKISLNLNEDKKNFAAEYFTKNFPERNRPVIGLHTGAAKEQNVWNYEKFAGLMNLLYQKTGAYFYLSVGPDDKKYSESLTSHLKKKFSRYKICIILR
;
A
#
# COMPACT_ATOMS: atom_id res chain seq x y z
N MET A 1 5.36 -18.52 9.48
CA MET A 1 5.00 -19.77 8.77
C MET A 1 6.18 -20.71 8.92
N GLY A 2 5.91 -21.91 9.43
CA GLY A 2 6.94 -22.94 9.58
C GLY A 2 7.39 -23.49 8.23
N SER A 3 8.56 -24.13 8.19
CA SER A 3 9.10 -24.75 6.96
C SER A 3 8.15 -25.80 6.37
N ALA A 4 7.53 -26.61 7.22
CA ALA A 4 6.57 -27.65 6.82
C ALA A 4 5.30 -27.07 6.17
N GLU A 5 4.68 -26.04 6.76
CA GLU A 5 3.48 -25.39 6.19
C GLU A 5 3.74 -24.85 4.78
N LYS A 6 4.94 -24.30 4.55
CA LYS A 6 5.35 -23.77 3.25
C LYS A 6 5.47 -24.89 2.21
N ILE A 7 5.97 -26.06 2.60
CA ILE A 7 6.07 -27.24 1.73
C ILE A 7 4.68 -27.75 1.37
N PHE A 8 3.80 -27.97 2.35
CA PHE A 8 2.42 -28.40 2.09
C PHE A 8 1.65 -27.42 1.21
N SER A 9 1.80 -26.12 1.47
CA SER A 9 1.21 -25.08 0.62
C SER A 9 1.71 -25.15 -0.82
N ASN A 10 3.02 -25.40 -1.03
CA ASN A 10 3.58 -25.56 -2.37
C ASN A 10 3.02 -26.79 -3.10
N ILE A 11 2.89 -27.91 -2.39
CA ILE A 11 2.31 -29.14 -2.96
C ILE A 11 0.85 -28.90 -3.35
N ALA A 12 0.06 -28.28 -2.47
CA ALA A 12 -1.34 -27.95 -2.75
C ALA A 12 -1.50 -27.04 -3.98
N ILE A 13 -0.63 -26.03 -4.13
CA ILE A 13 -0.61 -25.17 -5.34
C ILE A 13 -0.27 -26.01 -6.59
N GLY A 14 0.71 -26.91 -6.50
CA GLY A 14 1.06 -27.80 -7.61
C GLY A 14 -0.10 -28.68 -8.06
N VAL A 15 -0.81 -29.28 -7.11
CA VAL A 15 -2.00 -30.11 -7.38
C VAL A 15 -3.12 -29.26 -7.98
N PHE A 16 -3.39 -28.08 -7.40
CA PHE A 16 -4.45 -27.19 -7.86
C PHE A 16 -4.25 -26.77 -9.34
N LYS A 17 -2.99 -26.63 -9.78
CA LYS A 17 -2.68 -26.35 -11.19
C LYS A 17 -3.31 -27.35 -12.17
N GLY A 18 -3.40 -28.64 -11.81
CA GLY A 18 -3.99 -29.68 -12.66
C GLY A 18 -5.48 -29.47 -12.95
N PHE A 19 -6.16 -28.64 -12.14
CA PHE A 19 -7.59 -28.34 -12.27
C PHE A 19 -7.87 -26.98 -12.90
N VAL A 20 -6.83 -26.21 -13.24
CA VAL A 20 -6.97 -24.87 -13.82
C VAL A 20 -6.57 -24.89 -15.28
N LEU A 21 -7.52 -24.54 -16.15
CA LEU A 21 -7.23 -24.30 -17.56
C LEU A 21 -6.49 -22.96 -17.71
N GLU A 22 -5.19 -23.04 -17.93
CA GLU A 22 -4.36 -21.87 -18.20
C GLU A 22 -4.72 -21.28 -19.56
N LYS A 23 -5.11 -20.00 -19.58
CA LYS A 23 -5.40 -19.23 -20.78
C LYS A 23 -4.49 -18.04 -20.84
N VAL A 24 -4.09 -17.63 -22.04
CA VAL A 24 -3.42 -16.35 -22.29
C VAL A 24 -4.35 -15.52 -23.16
N ILE A 25 -4.65 -14.30 -22.71
CA ILE A 25 -5.56 -13.37 -23.35
C ILE A 25 -4.80 -12.09 -23.64
N THR A 26 -5.05 -11.51 -24.81
CA THR A 26 -4.70 -10.12 -25.11
C THR A 26 -5.98 -9.32 -25.07
N LEU A 27 -5.99 -8.23 -24.33
CA LEU A 27 -7.17 -7.40 -24.15
C LEU A 27 -7.28 -6.39 -25.28
N SER A 28 -8.38 -6.40 -26.04
CA SER A 28 -8.60 -5.39 -27.08
C SER A 28 -9.13 -4.08 -26.48
N ASN A 29 -9.07 -3.00 -27.25
CA ASN A 29 -9.69 -1.72 -26.84
C ASN A 29 -11.21 -1.84 -26.67
N GLU A 30 -11.87 -2.70 -27.46
CA GLU A 30 -13.30 -2.95 -27.33
C GLU A 30 -13.64 -3.69 -26.03
N ASP A 31 -12.80 -4.64 -25.61
CA ASP A 31 -12.95 -5.34 -24.34
C ASP A 31 -12.76 -4.38 -23.16
N LEU A 32 -11.75 -3.51 -23.23
CA LEU A 32 -11.49 -2.48 -22.23
C LEU A 32 -12.70 -1.56 -22.02
N ASN A 33 -13.34 -1.12 -23.11
CA ASN A 33 -14.49 -0.22 -23.04
C ASN A 33 -15.73 -0.87 -22.41
N LYS A 34 -15.78 -2.20 -22.28
CA LYS A 34 -16.87 -2.94 -21.64
C LYS A 34 -16.66 -3.18 -20.15
N ILE A 35 -15.45 -2.94 -19.63
CA ILE A 35 -15.15 -3.16 -18.21
C ILE A 35 -15.81 -2.06 -17.38
N ASN A 36 -16.70 -2.49 -16.50
CA ASN A 36 -17.44 -1.65 -15.57
C ASN A 36 -17.24 -2.08 -14.11
N ARG A 37 -16.66 -3.25 -13.84
CA ARG A 37 -16.38 -3.71 -12.46
C ARG A 37 -14.95 -4.24 -12.35
N ILE A 38 -14.16 -3.59 -11.50
CA ILE A 38 -12.73 -3.84 -11.35
C ILE A 38 -12.42 -4.24 -9.91
N LEU A 39 -11.63 -5.30 -9.77
CA LEU A 39 -11.08 -5.76 -8.51
C LEU A 39 -9.57 -5.48 -8.46
N ILE A 40 -9.12 -4.75 -7.45
CA ILE A 40 -7.70 -4.51 -7.19
C ILE A 40 -7.32 -5.23 -5.90
N ILE A 41 -6.25 -6.02 -5.90
CA ILE A 41 -5.86 -6.81 -4.72
C ILE A 41 -4.44 -6.42 -4.28
N VAL A 42 -4.36 -5.58 -3.24
CA VAL A 42 -3.11 -5.03 -2.70
C VAL A 42 -3.10 -5.23 -1.18
N ARG A 43 -2.45 -6.31 -0.73
CA ARG A 43 -2.41 -6.71 0.70
C ARG A 43 -1.04 -6.51 1.35
N HIS A 44 -0.40 -5.39 1.06
CA HIS A 44 0.90 -5.02 1.65
C HIS A 44 0.73 -4.10 2.86
N GLN A 45 1.84 -3.73 3.50
CA GLN A 45 1.85 -2.71 4.55
C GLN A 45 1.64 -1.31 3.94
N MET A 46 1.36 -0.32 4.78
CA MET A 46 1.09 1.07 4.35
C MET A 46 2.08 1.62 3.31
N GLY A 47 3.40 1.43 3.51
CA GLY A 47 4.41 1.96 2.59
C GLY A 47 4.34 1.38 1.18
N ASP A 48 4.30 0.06 1.06
CA ASP A 48 4.16 -0.61 -0.25
C ASP A 48 2.76 -0.35 -0.86
N PHE A 49 1.72 -0.19 -0.02
CA PHE A 49 0.38 0.19 -0.47
C PHE A 49 0.39 1.58 -1.11
N LEU A 50 1.07 2.57 -0.52
CA LEU A 50 1.20 3.90 -1.13
C LEU A 50 1.86 3.81 -2.52
N CYS A 51 2.81 2.89 -2.71
CA CYS A 51 3.47 2.70 -4.00
C CYS A 51 2.52 2.18 -5.11
N THR A 52 1.33 1.65 -4.77
CA THR A 52 0.33 1.25 -5.77
C THR A 52 -0.68 2.35 -6.11
N LEU A 53 -0.65 3.50 -5.41
CA LEU A 53 -1.57 4.61 -5.66
C LEU A 53 -1.55 5.11 -7.12
N PRO A 54 -0.39 5.31 -7.77
CA PRO A 54 -0.37 5.78 -9.16
C PRO A 54 -1.05 4.81 -10.12
N MET A 55 -0.93 3.50 -9.87
CA MET A 55 -1.64 2.46 -10.61
C MET A 55 -3.16 2.57 -10.41
N MET A 56 -3.62 2.72 -9.17
CA MET A 56 -5.05 2.85 -8.86
C MET A 56 -5.65 4.12 -9.46
N LEU A 57 -4.93 5.25 -9.41
CA LEU A 57 -5.34 6.51 -10.04
C LEU A 57 -5.41 6.38 -11.56
N SER A 58 -4.45 5.70 -12.17
CA SER A 58 -4.45 5.43 -13.62
C SER A 58 -5.64 4.55 -14.04
N LEU A 59 -5.98 3.53 -13.24
CA LEU A 59 -7.18 2.72 -13.44
C LEU A 59 -8.45 3.57 -13.32
N ARG A 60 -8.60 4.39 -12.27
CA ARG A 60 -9.75 5.29 -12.12
C ARG A 60 -9.87 6.24 -13.31
N LYS A 61 -8.77 6.82 -13.78
CA LYS A 61 -8.77 7.73 -14.94
C LYS A 61 -9.18 7.02 -16.23
N LYS A 62 -8.72 5.79 -16.45
CA LYS A 62 -9.10 4.99 -17.62
C LYS A 62 -10.56 4.54 -17.56
N PHE A 63 -11.06 4.19 -16.38
CA PHE A 63 -12.37 3.62 -16.16
C PHE A 63 -13.22 4.53 -15.26
N LEU A 64 -13.60 5.70 -15.80
CA LEU A 64 -14.26 6.77 -15.03
C LEU A 64 -15.54 6.30 -14.34
N SER A 65 -16.36 5.49 -15.02
CA SER A 65 -17.65 5.00 -14.54
C SER A 65 -17.62 3.61 -13.91
N ALA A 66 -16.46 2.94 -13.90
CA ALA A 66 -16.40 1.59 -13.36
C ALA A 66 -16.44 1.59 -11.83
N GLU A 67 -17.11 0.60 -11.25
CA GLU A 67 -17.01 0.29 -9.83
C GLU A 67 -15.66 -0.38 -9.56
N ILE A 68 -14.81 0.24 -8.76
CA ILE A 68 -13.48 -0.25 -8.39
C ILE A 68 -13.51 -0.69 -6.93
N THR A 69 -13.32 -1.98 -6.72
CA THR A 69 -13.25 -2.61 -5.41
C THR A 69 -11.80 -2.95 -5.07
N LEU A 70 -11.32 -2.50 -3.92
CA LEU A 70 -9.99 -2.79 -3.39
C LEU A 70 -10.07 -3.83 -2.27
N VAL A 71 -9.32 -4.93 -2.41
CA VAL A 71 -9.01 -5.84 -1.31
C VAL A 71 -7.65 -5.48 -0.73
N SER A 72 -7.63 -5.08 0.54
CA SER A 72 -6.42 -4.66 1.27
C SER A 72 -6.27 -5.37 2.62
N LYS A 73 -5.20 -5.07 3.34
CA LYS A 73 -5.06 -5.43 4.77
C LYS A 73 -5.41 -4.24 5.63
N SER A 74 -5.92 -4.48 6.84
CA SER A 74 -6.22 -3.40 7.79
C SER A 74 -4.97 -2.58 8.12
N SER A 75 -3.81 -3.23 8.20
CA SER A 75 -2.50 -2.58 8.44
C SER A 75 -2.01 -1.65 7.31
N ALA A 76 -2.70 -1.63 6.16
CA ALA A 76 -2.43 -0.67 5.10
C ALA A 76 -3.08 0.69 5.35
N PHE A 77 -4.05 0.78 6.26
CA PHE A 77 -4.84 2.00 6.52
C PHE A 77 -5.47 2.59 5.25
N ALA A 78 -5.91 1.71 4.34
CA ALA A 78 -6.36 2.11 3.00
C ALA A 78 -7.57 3.05 3.07
N LYS A 79 -8.55 2.76 3.93
CA LYS A 79 -9.74 3.61 4.10
C LYS A 79 -9.38 4.98 4.64
N GLU A 80 -8.50 5.04 5.63
CA GLU A 80 -8.04 6.28 6.24
C GLU A 80 -7.30 7.15 5.24
N ILE A 81 -6.40 6.56 4.44
CA ILE A 81 -5.63 7.25 3.41
C ILE A 81 -6.56 7.74 2.30
N LEU A 82 -7.38 6.86 1.75
CA LEU A 82 -8.17 7.13 0.55
C LEU A 82 -9.37 8.05 0.83
N ASN A 83 -10.08 7.88 1.95
CA ASN A 83 -11.20 8.76 2.31
C ASN A 83 -10.72 10.16 2.72
N SER A 84 -9.45 10.30 3.10
CA SER A 84 -8.85 11.61 3.38
C SER A 84 -8.49 12.38 2.12
N CYS A 85 -8.62 11.76 0.93
CA CYS A 85 -8.21 12.34 -0.34
C CYS A 85 -9.42 12.65 -1.24
N SER A 86 -9.37 13.79 -1.93
CA SER A 86 -10.35 14.16 -2.96
C SER A 86 -10.19 13.36 -4.25
N ASN A 87 -9.00 12.80 -4.51
CA ASN A 87 -8.71 11.92 -5.63
C ASN A 87 -8.81 10.44 -5.26
N ASN A 88 -9.86 10.02 -4.53
CA ASN A 88 -10.05 8.61 -4.17
C ASN A 88 -10.23 7.74 -5.45
N PRO A 89 -9.34 6.76 -5.72
CA PRO A 89 -9.45 5.95 -6.92
C PRO A 89 -10.44 4.78 -6.81
N VAL A 90 -10.97 4.46 -5.62
CA VAL A 90 -11.76 3.24 -5.38
C VAL A 90 -13.11 3.54 -4.72
N ASP A 91 -14.12 2.74 -5.03
CA ASP A 91 -15.48 2.89 -4.50
C ASP A 91 -15.70 2.04 -3.24
N ASN A 92 -15.14 0.83 -3.22
CA ASN A 92 -15.27 -0.10 -2.09
C ASN A 92 -13.90 -0.57 -1.60
N ILE A 93 -13.79 -0.79 -0.29
CA ILE A 93 -12.59 -1.34 0.35
C ILE A 93 -13.01 -2.52 1.23
N TYR A 94 -12.41 -3.68 0.97
CA TYR A 94 -12.57 -4.90 1.76
C TYR A 94 -11.25 -5.23 2.44
N TYR A 95 -11.30 -5.46 3.74
CA TYR A 95 -10.13 -5.87 4.50
C TYR A 95 -10.10 -7.39 4.64
N TYR A 96 -9.04 -8.00 4.12
CA TYR A 96 -8.78 -9.41 4.31
C TYR A 96 -7.77 -9.62 5.43
N GLU A 97 -8.20 -10.35 6.46
CA GLU A 97 -7.32 -10.92 7.47
C GLU A 97 -7.06 -12.39 7.20
N LYS A 98 -5.91 -12.90 7.67
CA LYS A 98 -5.52 -14.29 7.43
C LYS A 98 -6.55 -15.27 8.03
N GLY A 99 -6.73 -16.41 7.36
CA GLY A 99 -7.62 -17.49 7.81
C GLY A 99 -8.39 -18.09 6.63
N PHE A 100 -8.74 -19.38 6.75
CA PHE A 100 -9.50 -20.08 5.71
C PHE A 100 -10.95 -19.57 5.65
N GLU A 101 -11.62 -19.41 6.79
CA GLU A 101 -12.98 -18.85 6.86
C GLU A 101 -13.03 -17.42 6.29
N ASN A 102 -12.09 -16.57 6.71
CA ASN A 102 -11.94 -15.21 6.17
C ASN A 102 -11.71 -15.22 4.66
N PHE A 103 -10.96 -16.19 4.14
CA PHE A 103 -10.74 -16.35 2.71
C PHE A 103 -12.02 -16.71 1.98
N VAL A 104 -12.77 -17.69 2.49
CA VAL A 104 -14.05 -18.11 1.90
C VAL A 104 -15.06 -16.95 1.92
N ASN A 105 -15.16 -16.22 3.03
CA ASN A 105 -16.08 -15.08 3.15
C ASN A 105 -15.68 -13.95 2.20
N THR A 106 -14.40 -13.58 2.16
CA THR A 106 -13.89 -12.57 1.21
C THR A 106 -14.17 -12.96 -0.23
N VAL A 107 -13.93 -14.23 -0.59
CA VAL A 107 -14.20 -14.71 -1.95
C VAL A 107 -15.69 -14.63 -2.29
N LYS A 108 -16.59 -14.97 -1.36
CA LYS A 108 -18.04 -14.85 -1.57
C LYS A 108 -18.43 -13.39 -1.81
N GLU A 109 -18.03 -12.49 -0.92
CA GLU A 109 -18.34 -11.06 -1.03
C GLU A 109 -17.81 -10.45 -2.34
N ILE A 110 -16.59 -10.79 -2.71
CA ILE A 110 -15.97 -10.31 -3.96
C ILE A 110 -16.61 -10.93 -5.19
N LYS A 111 -17.04 -12.19 -5.14
CA LYS A 111 -17.76 -12.83 -6.24
C LYS A 111 -19.13 -12.17 -6.46
N ASP A 112 -19.82 -11.76 -5.39
CA ASP A 112 -21.10 -11.06 -5.48
C ASP A 112 -20.96 -9.69 -6.15
N LYS A 113 -19.76 -9.09 -6.12
CA LYS A 113 -19.42 -7.89 -6.89
C LYS A 113 -19.24 -8.13 -8.38
N ASN A 114 -19.23 -9.38 -8.85
CA ASN A 114 -19.11 -9.76 -10.26
C ASN A 114 -18.02 -8.97 -11.03
N PRO A 115 -16.78 -8.87 -10.52
CA PRO A 115 -15.72 -8.14 -11.19
C PRO A 115 -15.43 -8.75 -12.56
N GLU A 116 -15.15 -7.92 -13.55
CA GLU A 116 -14.81 -8.33 -14.92
C GLU A 116 -13.29 -8.36 -15.12
N LEU A 117 -12.59 -7.43 -14.45
CA LEU A 117 -11.15 -7.32 -14.42
C LEU A 117 -10.64 -7.43 -12.97
N ALA A 118 -9.69 -8.32 -12.73
CA ALA A 118 -8.91 -8.35 -11.50
C ALA A 118 -7.44 -7.98 -11.77
N VAL A 119 -6.87 -7.10 -10.96
CA VAL A 119 -5.48 -6.63 -11.06
C VAL A 119 -4.72 -7.04 -9.79
N VAL A 120 -3.65 -7.82 -9.97
CA VAL A 120 -2.76 -8.30 -8.91
C VAL A 120 -1.33 -7.81 -9.20
N PRO A 121 -0.92 -6.63 -8.67
CA PRO A 121 0.32 -5.99 -9.10
C PRO A 121 1.59 -6.71 -8.62
N SER A 122 1.55 -7.35 -7.44
CA SER A 122 2.68 -8.10 -6.88
C SER A 122 4.06 -7.39 -6.95
N PRO A 123 4.18 -6.10 -6.54
CA PRO A 123 5.44 -5.35 -6.67
C PRO A 123 6.57 -5.90 -5.79
N VAL A 124 6.23 -6.59 -4.69
CA VAL A 124 7.18 -7.12 -3.69
C VAL A 124 7.25 -8.65 -3.72
N ASP A 125 6.11 -9.34 -3.79
CA ASP A 125 6.04 -10.81 -3.71
C ASP A 125 4.82 -11.42 -4.41
N PHE A 126 4.95 -12.69 -4.80
CA PHE A 126 3.87 -13.49 -5.39
C PHE A 126 3.00 -14.15 -4.32
N SER A 127 2.11 -13.37 -3.74
CA SER A 127 1.17 -13.84 -2.73
C SER A 127 0.12 -14.80 -3.33
N SER A 128 0.18 -16.09 -2.95
CA SER A 128 -0.80 -17.11 -3.39
C SER A 128 -2.24 -16.71 -3.07
N THR A 129 -2.48 -16.17 -1.88
CA THR A 129 -3.82 -15.71 -1.48
C THR A 129 -4.34 -14.60 -2.39
N ASN A 130 -3.51 -13.64 -2.84
CA ASN A 130 -3.98 -12.58 -3.75
C ASN A 130 -4.43 -13.17 -5.09
N HIS A 131 -3.65 -14.08 -5.63
CA HIS A 131 -3.93 -14.74 -6.89
C HIS A 131 -5.17 -15.64 -6.81
N LEU A 132 -5.35 -16.34 -5.69
CA LEU A 132 -6.54 -17.17 -5.45
C LEU A 132 -7.81 -16.31 -5.27
N ILE A 133 -7.74 -15.16 -4.57
CA ILE A 133 -8.86 -14.20 -4.51
C ILE A 133 -9.22 -13.74 -5.93
N ALA A 134 -8.24 -13.39 -6.75
CA ALA A 134 -8.46 -12.99 -8.15
C ALA A 134 -9.08 -14.11 -9.00
N TYR A 135 -8.70 -15.37 -8.76
CA TYR A 135 -9.24 -16.51 -9.48
C TYR A 135 -10.69 -16.80 -9.09
N TYR A 136 -10.95 -16.90 -7.78
CA TYR A 136 -12.27 -17.26 -7.28
C TYR A 136 -13.27 -16.09 -7.30
N SER A 137 -12.83 -14.85 -7.55
CA SER A 137 -13.72 -13.73 -7.84
C SER A 137 -14.55 -13.95 -9.11
N GLY A 138 -14.12 -14.86 -9.99
CA GLY A 138 -14.78 -15.13 -11.26
C GLY A 138 -14.46 -14.13 -12.37
N ALA A 139 -13.55 -13.16 -12.13
CA ALA A 139 -13.20 -12.16 -13.12
C ALA A 139 -12.72 -12.76 -14.43
N GLN A 140 -13.31 -12.37 -15.55
CA GLN A 140 -12.95 -12.85 -16.88
C GLN A 140 -11.49 -12.52 -17.21
N TYR A 141 -11.04 -11.32 -16.85
CA TYR A 141 -9.67 -10.83 -17.08
C TYR A 141 -8.93 -10.73 -15.76
N ARG A 142 -7.72 -11.30 -15.69
CA ARG A 142 -6.91 -11.37 -14.47
C ARG A 142 -5.47 -11.04 -14.83
N ALA A 143 -5.13 -9.77 -14.59
CA ALA A 143 -3.85 -9.16 -14.89
C ALA A 143 -2.88 -9.28 -13.71
N GLY A 144 -1.64 -9.66 -13.99
CA GLY A 144 -0.59 -9.75 -12.97
C GLY A 144 0.75 -10.17 -13.55
N VAL A 145 1.58 -10.81 -12.73
CA VAL A 145 2.98 -11.11 -13.06
C VAL A 145 3.19 -12.60 -13.37
N ARG A 146 3.87 -12.92 -14.46
CA ARG A 146 4.27 -14.30 -14.81
C ARG A 146 5.55 -14.71 -14.09
N SER A 147 6.56 -13.85 -14.11
CA SER A 147 7.82 -14.04 -13.40
C SER A 147 8.48 -12.70 -13.10
N ARG A 148 9.39 -12.72 -12.11
CA ARG A 148 10.27 -11.61 -11.78
C ARG A 148 11.70 -12.14 -11.82
N ASP A 149 12.53 -11.65 -12.73
CA ASP A 149 13.94 -12.02 -12.85
C ASP A 149 14.12 -13.55 -12.92
N TYR A 150 13.34 -14.17 -13.81
CA TYR A 150 13.26 -15.62 -14.02
C TYR A 150 12.69 -16.42 -12.83
N GLU A 151 12.41 -15.78 -11.69
CA GLU A 151 11.63 -16.37 -10.59
C GLU A 151 10.17 -16.50 -11.03
N LYS A 152 9.76 -17.74 -11.36
CA LYS A 152 8.40 -18.02 -11.79
C LYS A 152 7.38 -17.76 -10.68
N ASN A 153 6.32 -17.04 -11.00
CA ASN A 153 5.13 -16.97 -10.16
C ASN A 153 4.44 -18.33 -10.15
N ARG A 154 4.60 -19.08 -9.05
CA ARG A 154 4.12 -20.47 -8.91
C ARG A 154 2.60 -20.60 -9.03
N ILE A 155 1.86 -19.57 -8.63
CA ILE A 155 0.40 -19.50 -8.73
C ILE A 155 -0.07 -18.72 -9.97
N GLY A 156 0.87 -18.18 -10.77
CA GLY A 156 0.57 -17.32 -11.92
C GLY A 156 -0.26 -18.01 -13.02
N TYR A 157 -0.41 -19.34 -13.00
CA TYR A 157 -1.29 -20.08 -13.91
C TYR A 157 -2.78 -19.70 -13.77
N VAL A 158 -3.19 -19.12 -12.63
CA VAL A 158 -4.56 -18.63 -12.45
C VAL A 158 -4.82 -17.29 -13.15
N LEU A 159 -3.77 -16.56 -13.52
CA LEU A 159 -3.85 -15.32 -14.30
C LEU A 159 -3.92 -15.63 -15.79
N ASN A 160 -4.56 -14.74 -16.55
CA ASN A 160 -4.66 -14.86 -18.01
C ASN A 160 -4.09 -13.68 -18.79
N ILE A 161 -3.71 -12.60 -18.12
CA ILE A 161 -2.93 -11.49 -18.69
C ILE A 161 -1.68 -11.35 -17.82
N LYS A 162 -0.53 -11.81 -18.32
CA LYS A 162 0.70 -11.92 -17.52
C LYS A 162 1.97 -11.99 -18.35
N SER A 163 2.97 -11.24 -17.91
CA SER A 163 4.27 -11.06 -18.56
C SER A 163 5.41 -11.27 -17.59
N ASP A 164 6.58 -11.51 -18.14
CA ASP A 164 7.84 -11.63 -17.41
C ASP A 164 8.46 -10.24 -17.23
N PHE A 165 8.95 -9.95 -16.02
CA PHE A 165 9.58 -8.66 -15.70
C PHE A 165 10.99 -8.86 -15.16
N LEU A 166 11.91 -7.97 -15.56
CA LEU A 166 13.30 -7.93 -15.07
C LEU A 166 13.48 -6.81 -14.04
N TRP A 167 12.62 -6.80 -13.01
CA TRP A 167 12.52 -5.68 -12.09
C TRP A 167 13.72 -5.54 -11.16
N ASP A 168 14.29 -6.63 -10.69
CA ASP A 168 15.43 -6.61 -9.77
C ASP A 168 16.73 -6.31 -10.54
N THR A 169 16.94 -6.96 -11.69
CA THR A 169 18.09 -6.71 -12.58
C THR A 169 18.13 -5.26 -13.06
N LYS A 170 16.97 -4.70 -13.44
CA LYS A 170 16.86 -3.30 -13.86
C LYS A 170 16.66 -2.31 -12.71
N LYS A 171 16.65 -2.78 -11.45
CA LYS A 171 16.42 -1.96 -10.25
C LYS A 171 15.17 -1.08 -10.33
N VAL A 172 14.09 -1.63 -10.88
CA VAL A 172 12.81 -0.94 -11.07
C VAL A 172 12.16 -0.66 -9.72
N HIS A 173 11.78 0.60 -9.50
CA HIS A 173 11.10 1.05 -8.29
C HIS A 173 9.70 0.41 -8.16
N GLN A 174 9.25 0.14 -6.93
CA GLN A 174 7.97 -0.56 -6.68
C GLN A 174 6.74 0.11 -7.33
N ILE A 175 6.76 1.44 -7.45
CA ILE A 175 5.73 2.19 -8.19
C ILE A 175 5.67 1.72 -9.65
N GLU A 176 6.80 1.76 -10.36
CA GLU A 176 6.89 1.32 -11.75
C GLU A 176 6.53 -0.15 -11.91
N ARG A 177 6.89 -1.02 -10.95
CA ARG A 177 6.47 -2.43 -10.96
C ARG A 177 4.94 -2.57 -10.99
N SER A 178 4.23 -1.75 -10.22
CA SER A 178 2.76 -1.75 -10.20
C SER A 178 2.18 -1.20 -11.51
N LEU A 179 2.82 -0.17 -12.07
CA LEU A 179 2.43 0.43 -13.35
C LEU A 179 2.66 -0.51 -14.54
N ASP A 180 3.76 -1.25 -14.55
CA ASP A 180 4.06 -2.27 -15.56
C ASP A 180 2.93 -3.30 -15.68
N VAL A 181 2.25 -3.61 -14.56
CA VAL A 181 1.14 -4.56 -14.59
C VAL A 181 -0.05 -4.04 -15.38
N ILE A 182 -0.38 -2.74 -15.29
CA ILE A 182 -1.49 -2.15 -16.05
C ILE A 182 -1.11 -1.79 -17.49
N ARG A 183 0.18 -1.60 -17.80
CA ARG A 183 0.66 -1.48 -19.19
C ARG A 183 0.33 -2.72 -20.02
N GLN A 184 0.34 -3.91 -19.41
CA GLN A 184 -0.06 -5.17 -20.07
C GLN A 184 -1.50 -5.19 -20.58
N ILE A 185 -2.39 -4.38 -20.00
CA ILE A 185 -3.78 -4.24 -20.44
C ILE A 185 -3.99 -2.97 -21.26
N GLY A 186 -2.93 -2.39 -21.83
CA GLY A 186 -3.01 -1.24 -22.73
C GLY A 186 -3.26 0.10 -22.02
N ILE A 187 -2.95 0.19 -20.72
CA ILE A 187 -3.11 1.43 -19.96
C ILE A 187 -1.73 2.04 -19.72
N GLU A 188 -1.48 3.18 -20.36
CA GLU A 188 -0.29 3.99 -20.11
C GLU A 188 -0.54 4.99 -18.97
N PRO A 189 0.21 4.90 -17.86
CA PRO A 189 0.11 5.84 -16.75
C PRO A 189 0.65 7.21 -17.12
N GLU A 190 -0.05 8.27 -16.73
CA GLU A 190 0.44 9.65 -16.92
C GLU A 190 1.40 10.10 -15.82
N GLU A 191 1.25 9.56 -14.62
CA GLU A 191 2.07 9.90 -13.46
C GLU A 191 2.61 8.63 -12.78
N ASN A 192 3.85 8.72 -12.30
CA ASN A 192 4.55 7.66 -11.58
C ASN A 192 5.04 8.08 -10.19
N LYS A 193 4.37 9.07 -9.61
CA LYS A 193 4.66 9.58 -8.26
C LYS A 193 3.45 9.42 -7.36
N ILE A 194 3.71 9.20 -6.07
CA ILE A 194 2.67 9.17 -5.06
C ILE A 194 2.08 10.58 -4.94
N SER A 195 0.78 10.72 -5.21
CA SER A 195 0.06 12.00 -5.15
C SER A 195 -1.22 11.83 -4.34
N LEU A 196 -1.30 12.54 -3.21
CA LEU A 196 -2.45 12.54 -2.30
C LEU A 196 -3.01 13.95 -2.23
N ASN A 197 -4.20 14.15 -2.80
CA ASN A 197 -4.89 15.44 -2.70
C ASN A 197 -5.78 15.43 -1.47
N LEU A 198 -5.26 15.88 -0.32
CA LEU A 198 -6.04 15.91 0.91
C LEU A 198 -7.30 16.75 0.76
N ASN A 199 -8.41 16.28 1.33
CA ASN A 199 -9.66 17.02 1.37
C ASN A 199 -9.59 18.24 2.30
N GLU A 200 -10.54 19.17 2.17
CA GLU A 200 -10.55 20.42 2.94
C GLU A 200 -10.69 20.16 4.45
N ASP A 201 -11.44 19.15 4.87
CA ASP A 201 -11.56 18.81 6.29
C ASP A 201 -10.20 18.44 6.92
N LYS A 202 -9.35 17.69 6.21
CA LYS A 202 -8.00 17.36 6.69
C LYS A 202 -7.07 18.57 6.67
N LYS A 203 -7.21 19.47 5.68
CA LYS A 203 -6.45 20.73 5.64
C LYS A 203 -6.85 21.66 6.79
N ASN A 204 -8.14 21.79 7.06
CA ASN A 204 -8.68 22.59 8.17
C ASN A 204 -8.22 22.04 9.52
N PHE A 205 -8.33 20.72 9.72
CA PHE A 205 -7.79 20.07 10.92
C PHE A 205 -6.29 20.39 11.10
N ALA A 206 -5.49 20.29 10.04
CA ALA A 206 -4.07 20.60 10.12
C ALA A 206 -3.81 22.07 10.45
N ALA A 207 -4.55 23.00 9.82
CA ALA A 207 -4.43 24.44 10.06
C ALA A 207 -4.79 24.82 11.51
N GLU A 208 -5.88 24.25 12.05
CA GLU A 208 -6.29 24.43 13.45
C GLU A 208 -5.27 23.84 14.41
N TYR A 209 -4.80 22.61 14.15
CA TYR A 209 -3.79 21.97 14.98
C TYR A 209 -2.51 22.79 15.01
N PHE A 210 -2.05 23.29 13.86
CA PHE A 210 -0.85 24.12 13.77
C PHE A 210 -1.03 25.46 14.49
N THR A 211 -2.16 26.14 14.29
CA THR A 211 -2.43 27.43 14.96
C THR A 211 -2.46 27.29 16.48
N LYS A 212 -3.04 26.21 17.00
CA LYS A 212 -3.13 25.95 18.44
C LYS A 212 -1.78 25.59 19.07
N ASN A 213 -0.95 24.82 18.37
CA ASN A 213 0.26 24.24 18.95
C ASN A 213 1.54 25.04 18.63
N PHE A 214 1.56 25.72 17.48
CA PHE A 214 2.73 26.42 16.93
C PHE A 214 2.34 27.88 16.56
N PRO A 215 2.11 28.75 17.56
CA PRO A 215 1.52 30.08 17.34
C PRO A 215 2.45 31.07 16.61
N GLU A 216 3.77 30.92 16.75
CA GLU A 216 4.75 31.79 16.10
C GLU A 216 5.02 31.31 14.67
N ARG A 217 4.34 31.93 13.69
CA ARG A 217 4.39 31.54 12.27
C ARG A 217 5.75 31.73 11.59
N ASN A 218 6.64 32.54 12.16
CA ASN A 218 8.00 32.75 11.67
C ASN A 218 8.98 31.64 12.09
N ARG A 219 8.58 30.75 13.01
CA ARG A 219 9.41 29.64 13.47
C ARG A 219 9.11 28.39 12.63
N PRO A 220 10.14 27.71 12.08
CA PRO A 220 9.92 26.49 11.33
C PRO A 220 9.38 25.37 12.23
N VAL A 221 8.55 24.49 11.66
CA VAL A 221 8.04 23.30 12.36
C VAL A 221 8.67 22.06 11.73
N ILE A 222 9.31 21.23 12.53
CA ILE A 222 10.02 20.02 12.08
C ILE A 222 9.29 18.78 12.62
N GLY A 223 8.87 17.93 11.69
CA GLY A 223 8.26 16.63 12.00
C GLY A 223 9.30 15.54 12.14
N LEU A 224 9.15 14.69 13.16
CA LEU A 224 9.98 13.51 13.36
C LEU A 224 9.10 12.27 13.51
N HIS A 225 9.55 11.16 12.93
CA HIS A 225 9.00 9.83 13.17
C HIS A 225 10.11 8.98 13.73
N THR A 226 10.04 8.64 15.02
CA THR A 226 11.15 8.02 15.75
C THR A 226 11.08 6.50 15.77
N GLY A 227 9.99 5.94 15.26
CA GLY A 227 9.72 4.51 15.23
C GLY A 227 10.02 3.86 13.90
N ALA A 228 10.08 2.54 13.92
CA ALA A 228 10.15 1.69 12.74
C ALA A 228 9.71 0.28 13.11
N ALA A 229 9.12 -0.44 12.15
CA ALA A 229 8.69 -1.82 12.34
C ALA A 229 9.83 -2.79 12.70
N LYS A 230 11.08 -2.46 12.34
CA LYS A 230 12.27 -3.27 12.62
C LYS A 230 13.21 -2.46 13.50
N GLU A 231 13.62 -3.04 14.63
CA GLU A 231 14.47 -2.35 15.62
C GLU A 231 15.80 -1.86 15.05
N GLN A 232 16.42 -2.63 14.14
CA GLN A 232 17.66 -2.22 13.47
C GLN A 232 17.50 -0.99 12.55
N ASN A 233 16.26 -0.63 12.19
CA ASN A 233 15.96 0.57 11.40
C ASN A 233 15.66 1.78 12.29
N VAL A 234 15.62 1.61 13.61
CA VAL A 234 15.34 2.69 14.56
C VAL A 234 16.62 3.43 14.89
N TRP A 235 16.61 4.75 14.71
CA TRP A 235 17.74 5.58 15.08
C TRP A 235 17.76 5.86 16.59
N ASN A 236 18.96 5.88 17.18
CA ASN A 236 19.12 6.03 18.62
C ASN A 236 18.51 7.34 19.14
N TYR A 237 17.75 7.27 20.23
CA TYR A 237 17.00 8.41 20.78
C TYR A 237 17.91 9.54 21.28
N GLU A 238 19.12 9.27 21.76
CA GLU A 238 20.08 10.30 22.16
C GLU A 238 20.58 11.09 20.95
N LYS A 239 20.73 10.41 19.80
CA LYS A 239 21.10 11.07 18.53
C LYS A 239 19.95 11.94 18.01
N PHE A 240 18.70 11.47 18.10
CA PHE A 240 17.53 12.31 17.83
C PHE A 240 17.51 13.55 18.74
N ALA A 241 17.75 13.38 20.04
CA ALA A 241 17.79 14.50 20.98
C ALA A 241 18.90 15.51 20.65
N GLY A 242 20.10 15.03 20.30
CA GLY A 242 21.20 15.87 19.85
C GLY A 242 20.86 16.67 18.58
N LEU A 243 20.25 16.01 17.58
CA LEU A 243 19.78 16.66 16.35
C LEU A 243 18.73 17.73 16.64
N MET A 244 17.74 17.42 17.48
CA MET A 244 16.70 18.38 17.88
C MET A 244 17.31 19.61 18.57
N ASN A 245 18.27 19.42 19.47
CA ASN A 245 18.95 20.55 20.12
C ASN A 245 19.72 21.40 19.11
N LEU A 246 20.45 20.77 18.18
CA LEU A 246 21.20 21.49 17.15
C LEU A 246 20.27 22.32 16.25
N LEU A 247 19.17 21.74 15.79
CA LEU A 247 18.18 22.42 14.94
C LEU A 247 17.51 23.57 15.71
N TYR A 248 17.14 23.34 16.96
CA TYR A 248 16.58 24.38 17.82
C TYR A 248 17.53 25.56 18.00
N GLN A 249 18.81 25.31 18.30
CA GLN A 249 19.80 26.39 18.49
C GLN A 249 20.00 27.23 17.23
N LYS A 250 19.88 26.62 16.04
CA LYS A 250 20.07 27.32 14.76
C LYS A 250 18.85 28.08 14.27
N THR A 251 17.65 27.53 14.48
CA THR A 251 16.44 28.04 13.81
C THR A 251 15.32 28.39 14.77
N GLY A 252 15.47 28.08 16.06
CA GLY A 252 14.38 28.12 17.02
C GLY A 252 13.21 27.22 16.63
N ALA A 253 13.41 26.12 15.91
CA ALA A 253 12.28 25.31 15.40
C ALA A 253 11.31 24.83 16.51
N TYR A 254 10.05 24.68 16.13
CA TYR A 254 9.12 23.79 16.82
C TYR A 254 9.28 22.37 16.33
N PHE A 255 8.92 21.41 17.17
CA PHE A 255 8.96 19.99 16.82
C PHE A 255 7.62 19.33 17.05
N TYR A 256 7.23 18.45 16.12
CA TYR A 256 6.19 17.47 16.36
C TYR A 256 6.72 16.06 16.17
N LEU A 257 6.28 15.16 17.06
CA LEU A 257 6.56 13.73 16.95
C LEU A 257 5.32 13.03 16.42
N SER A 258 5.46 12.33 15.29
CA SER A 258 4.47 11.36 14.83
C SER A 258 4.82 9.99 15.41
N VAL A 259 3.86 9.39 16.10
CA VAL A 259 4.06 8.13 16.82
C VAL A 259 2.94 7.18 16.40
N GLY A 260 3.29 6.04 15.82
CA GLY A 260 2.33 4.97 15.57
C GLY A 260 2.02 4.17 16.85
N PRO A 261 0.97 3.34 16.84
CA PRO A 261 0.52 2.59 18.03
C PRO A 261 1.63 1.75 18.68
N ASP A 262 2.49 1.13 17.86
CA ASP A 262 3.57 0.25 18.32
C ASP A 262 4.89 0.99 18.63
N ASP A 263 4.96 2.30 18.34
CA ASP A 263 6.19 3.10 18.44
C ASP A 263 6.32 3.88 19.76
N LYS A 264 5.34 3.70 20.67
CA LYS A 264 5.24 4.46 21.92
C LYS A 264 6.55 4.44 22.73
N LYS A 265 7.18 3.27 22.86
CA LYS A 265 8.44 3.09 23.60
C LYS A 265 9.58 3.99 23.10
N TYR A 266 9.64 4.26 21.79
CA TYR A 266 10.68 5.10 21.19
C TYR A 266 10.44 6.57 21.51
N SER A 267 9.17 7.01 21.41
CA SER A 267 8.78 8.37 21.75
C SER A 267 8.97 8.67 23.25
N GLU A 268 8.68 7.71 24.13
CA GLU A 268 8.86 7.84 25.58
C GLU A 268 10.34 7.96 25.97
N SER A 269 11.20 7.16 25.33
CA SER A 269 12.65 7.23 25.52
C SER A 269 13.21 8.60 25.13
N LEU A 270 12.82 9.09 23.95
CA LEU A 270 13.25 10.41 23.46
C LEU A 270 12.75 11.55 24.37
N THR A 271 11.45 11.56 24.68
CA THR A 271 10.84 12.63 25.49
C THR A 271 11.39 12.66 26.91
N SER A 272 11.65 11.48 27.51
CA SER A 272 12.30 11.38 28.83
C SER A 272 13.73 11.92 28.80
N HIS A 273 14.50 11.63 27.76
CA HIS A 273 15.86 12.15 27.60
C HIS A 273 15.87 13.67 27.41
N LEU A 274 14.97 14.20 26.58
CA LEU A 274 14.82 15.63 26.33
C LEU A 274 14.45 16.40 27.61
N LYS A 275 13.51 15.89 28.41
CA LYS A 275 13.15 16.51 29.71
C LYS A 275 14.34 16.59 30.67
N LYS A 276 15.19 15.57 30.69
CA LYS A 276 16.37 15.52 31.59
C LYS A 276 17.49 16.47 31.15
N LYS A 277 17.80 16.53 29.85
CA LYS A 277 18.96 17.30 29.35
C LYS A 277 18.64 18.68 28.81
N PHE A 278 17.40 18.92 28.38
CA PHE A 278 17.06 20.08 27.57
C PHE A 278 15.65 20.62 27.92
N SER A 279 15.53 21.24 29.09
CA SER A 279 14.26 21.69 29.69
C SER A 279 13.53 22.85 28.96
N ARG A 280 14.05 23.34 27.82
CA ARG A 280 13.54 24.55 27.14
C ARG A 280 12.59 24.30 25.97
N TYR A 281 12.27 23.04 25.64
CA TYR A 281 11.47 22.74 24.44
C TYR A 281 9.97 22.66 24.71
N LYS A 282 9.19 23.36 23.88
CA LYS A 282 7.77 23.07 23.69
C LYS A 282 7.65 22.02 22.59
N ILE A 283 7.44 20.76 22.97
CA ILE A 283 7.30 19.62 22.05
C ILE A 283 5.83 19.24 22.01
N CYS A 284 5.26 19.17 20.82
CA CYS A 284 3.91 18.66 20.62
C CYS A 284 3.99 17.22 20.12
N ILE A 285 3.24 16.31 20.73
CA ILE A 285 3.18 14.91 20.30
C ILE A 285 1.86 14.73 19.57
N ILE A 286 1.94 14.20 18.35
CA ILE A 286 0.79 13.72 17.61
C ILE A 286 0.78 12.20 17.77
N LEU A 287 -0.07 11.73 18.69
CA LEU A 287 -0.40 10.32 18.82
C LEU A 287 -1.51 10.01 17.80
N ARG A 288 -1.31 9.01 16.94
CA ARG A 288 -2.34 8.46 16.05
C ARG A 288 -2.32 6.95 16.13
#